data_AF-A0A2D8M354-F1
#
_entry.id   AF-A0A2D8M354-F1
#
_cell.length_a   1.000
_cell.length_b   1.000
_cell.length_c   1.000
_cell.angle_alpha   90.00
_cell.angle_beta   90.00
_cell.angle_gamma   90.00
#
_symmetry.space_group_name_H-M   'P 1'
#
loop_
_entity.id
_entity.type
_entity.pdbx_description
1 polymer ?
#
loop_
_entity_poly.entity_id
_entity_poly.type
_entity_poly.pdbx_seq_one_letter_code
_entity_poly.pdbx_strand_id
1 'polypeptide(L)'
;MAQVSININGRQYGISCDDGQEQRVRDLATYINASVGDIASAGAAQNEAHLLVLAALVLTDEVFELKEKNKTLNTEIERLTAEKDIPVVTPDSTTDTVEQEPEETDKIETPAEIIYQGLSPEDEATIRKAVDHLRKRVEKLTQSLQDVA
;
A
#
# COMPACT_ATOMS: atom_id res chain seq x y z
N MET A 1 5.29 -18.31 18.50
CA MET A 1 3.93 -17.85 18.17
C MET A 1 3.58 -16.74 19.13
N ALA A 2 3.58 -15.51 18.62
CA ALA A 2 3.29 -14.32 19.39
C ALA A 2 1.81 -13.93 19.22
N GLN A 3 1.27 -13.21 20.19
CA GLN A 3 -0.06 -12.63 20.11
C GLN A 3 0.03 -11.12 20.31
N VAL A 4 -0.55 -10.39 19.38
CA VAL A 4 -0.57 -8.93 19.37
C VAL A 4 -2.00 -8.46 19.60
N SER A 5 -2.16 -7.56 20.57
CA SER A 5 -3.41 -6.84 20.73
C SER A 5 -3.37 -5.54 19.92
N ILE A 6 -4.39 -5.35 19.09
CA ILE A 6 -4.60 -4.16 18.25
C ILE A 6 -5.94 -3.50 18.59
N ASN A 7 -6.10 -2.24 18.22
CA ASN A 7 -7.34 -1.49 18.42
C ASN A 7 -7.83 -0.91 17.08
N ILE A 8 -9.06 -1.26 16.70
CA ILE A 8 -9.73 -0.72 15.51
C ILE A 8 -11.06 -0.11 15.97
N ASN A 9 -11.26 1.17 15.71
CA ASN A 9 -12.47 1.92 16.06
C ASN A 9 -12.88 1.80 17.54
N GLY A 10 -11.90 1.80 18.44
CA GLY A 10 -12.13 1.66 19.88
C GLY A 10 -12.38 0.22 20.35
N ARG A 11 -12.33 -0.77 19.46
CA ARG A 11 -12.44 -2.19 19.80
C ARG A 11 -11.10 -2.90 19.75
N GLN A 12 -10.88 -3.73 20.76
CA GLN A 12 -9.66 -4.51 20.89
C GLN A 12 -9.78 -5.87 20.21
N TYR A 13 -8.78 -6.22 19.39
CA TYR A 13 -8.68 -7.51 18.70
C TYR A 13 -7.34 -8.18 19.05
N GLY A 14 -7.36 -9.49 19.30
CA GLY A 14 -6.16 -10.29 19.48
C GLY A 14 -5.80 -11.00 18.17
N ILE A 15 -4.63 -10.70 17.62
CA ILE A 15 -4.12 -11.28 16.38
C ILE A 15 -2.93 -12.18 16.71
N SER A 16 -2.99 -13.44 16.27
CA SER A 16 -1.85 -14.35 16.34
C SER A 16 -0.94 -14.11 15.15
N CYS A 17 0.36 -14.00 15.39
CA CYS A 17 1.38 -13.83 14.35
C CYS A 17 2.65 -14.61 14.69
N ASP A 18 3.54 -14.71 13.70
CA ASP A 18 4.87 -15.27 13.92
C ASP A 18 5.73 -14.32 14.74
N ASP A 19 6.71 -14.90 15.43
CA ASP A 19 7.64 -14.15 16.27
C ASP A 19 8.47 -13.20 15.37
N GLY A 20 8.52 -11.91 15.72
CA GLY A 20 9.18 -10.87 14.93
C GLY A 20 8.27 -10.12 13.95
N GLN A 21 7.02 -10.55 13.73
CA GLN A 21 6.05 -9.82 12.88
C GLN A 21 5.17 -8.85 13.65
N GLU A 22 5.34 -8.74 14.96
CA GLU A 22 4.40 -8.04 15.84
C GLU A 22 4.27 -6.56 15.48
N GLN A 23 5.40 -5.92 15.15
CA GLN A 23 5.40 -4.52 14.75
C GLN A 23 4.64 -4.31 13.44
N ARG A 24 4.87 -5.17 12.45
CA ARG A 24 4.16 -5.10 11.16
C ARG A 24 2.65 -5.25 11.34
N VAL A 25 2.21 -6.14 12.23
CA VAL A 25 0.78 -6.28 12.56
C VAL A 25 0.21 -5.01 13.18
N ARG A 26 0.96 -4.35 14.07
CA ARG A 26 0.55 -3.06 14.67
C ARG A 26 0.44 -1.97 13.62
N ASP A 27 1.41 -1.87 12.71
CA ASP A 27 1.43 -0.85 11.66
C ASP A 27 0.25 -1.02 10.70
N LEU A 28 -0.04 -2.27 10.29
CA LEU A 28 -1.22 -2.60 9.47
C LEU A 28 -2.52 -2.24 10.20
N ALA A 29 -2.61 -2.53 11.50
CA ALA A 29 -3.78 -2.16 12.29
C ALA A 29 -3.97 -0.65 12.41
N THR A 30 -2.88 0.11 12.55
CA THR A 30 -2.94 1.58 12.53
C THR A 30 -3.49 2.10 11.21
N TYR A 31 -3.07 1.52 10.08
CA TYR A 31 -3.59 1.89 8.76
C TYR A 31 -5.08 1.57 8.61
N ILE A 32 -5.50 0.37 9.00
CA ILE A 32 -6.91 -0.03 9.01
C ILE A 32 -7.74 0.92 9.89
N ASN A 33 -7.25 1.24 11.09
CA ASN A 33 -7.95 2.12 12.03
C ASN A 33 -8.13 3.54 11.47
N ALA A 34 -7.13 4.07 10.75
CA ALA A 34 -7.25 5.36 10.09
C ALA A 34 -8.35 5.35 9.02
N SER A 35 -8.32 4.37 8.11
CA SER A 35 -9.35 4.22 7.06
C SER A 35 -10.77 4.06 7.66
N VAL A 36 -10.89 3.27 8.71
CA VAL A 36 -12.15 3.11 9.44
C VAL A 36 -12.60 4.43 10.09
N GLY A 37 -11.68 5.19 10.68
CA GLY A 37 -11.95 6.50 11.26
C GLY A 37 -12.44 7.52 10.23
N ASP A 38 -11.83 7.56 9.05
CA ASP A 38 -12.23 8.45 7.97
C ASP A 38 -13.67 8.16 7.51
N ILE A 39 -13.99 6.88 7.29
CA ILE A 39 -15.34 6.45 6.85
C ILE A 39 -16.38 6.69 7.96
N ALA A 40 -16.01 6.48 9.22
CA ALA A 40 -16.87 6.77 10.37
C ALA A 40 -17.17 8.27 10.48
N SER A 41 -16.17 9.12 10.29
CA SER A 41 -16.32 10.58 10.34
C SER A 41 -17.21 11.12 9.22
N ALA A 42 -17.22 10.45 8.06
CA ALA A 42 -18.10 10.77 6.94
C ALA A 42 -19.56 10.34 7.16
N GLY A 43 -19.87 9.61 8.24
CA GLY A 43 -21.21 9.11 8.53
C GLY A 43 -21.70 8.06 7.53
N ALA A 44 -20.79 7.39 6.82
CA ALA A 44 -21.12 6.50 5.70
C ALA A 44 -21.68 5.13 6.14
N ALA A 45 -21.59 4.77 7.43
CA ALA A 45 -22.10 3.51 7.95
C ALA A 45 -22.81 3.68 9.30
N GLN A 46 -23.97 3.04 9.45
CA GLN A 46 -24.76 3.05 10.69
C GLN A 46 -24.37 1.92 11.65
N ASN A 47 -23.72 0.87 11.15
CA ASN A 47 -23.28 -0.26 11.94
C ASN A 47 -21.81 -0.59 11.64
N GLU A 48 -21.16 -1.20 12.62
CA GLU A 48 -19.73 -1.47 12.57
C GLU A 48 -19.33 -2.50 11.51
N ALA A 49 -20.17 -3.50 11.26
CA ALA A 49 -19.90 -4.49 10.21
C ALA A 49 -19.83 -3.82 8.83
N HIS A 50 -20.77 -2.92 8.53
CA HIS A 50 -20.78 -2.15 7.28
C HIS A 50 -19.58 -1.20 7.20
N LEU A 51 -19.22 -0.57 8.32
CA LEU A 51 -18.04 0.30 8.40
C LEU A 51 -16.75 -0.46 8.04
N LEU A 52 -16.55 -1.65 8.61
CA LEU A 52 -15.40 -2.50 8.32
C LEU A 52 -15.41 -3.02 6.88
N VAL A 53 -16.58 -3.37 6.33
CA VAL A 53 -16.72 -3.76 4.92
C VAL A 53 -16.34 -2.63 3.98
N LEU A 54 -16.79 -1.40 4.25
CA LEU A 54 -16.41 -0.23 3.46
C LEU A 54 -14.91 0.05 3.54
N ALA A 55 -14.32 -0.01 4.73
CA ALA A 55 -12.87 0.14 4.91
C ALA A 55 -12.11 -0.93 4.12
N ALA A 56 -12.54 -2.20 4.20
CA ALA A 56 -11.92 -3.28 3.45
C ALA A 56 -11.99 -3.05 1.92
N LEU A 57 -13.11 -2.55 1.40
CA LEU A 57 -13.26 -2.22 -0.02
C LEU A 57 -12.29 -1.11 -0.46
N VAL A 58 -12.19 -0.03 0.32
CA VAL A 58 -11.28 1.09 0.04
C VAL A 58 -9.82 0.62 0.04
N LEU A 59 -9.40 -0.06 1.10
CA LEU A 59 -8.04 -0.58 1.24
C LEU A 59 -7.69 -1.59 0.12
N THR A 60 -8.66 -2.41 -0.29
CA THR A 60 -8.45 -3.35 -1.39
C THR A 60 -8.32 -2.63 -2.73
N ASP A 61 -9.11 -1.58 -2.97
CA ASP A 61 -9.01 -0.77 -4.19
C ASP A 61 -7.60 -0.15 -4.31
N GLU A 62 -7.06 0.41 -3.23
CA GLU A 62 -5.68 0.93 -3.19
C GLU A 62 -4.64 -0.13 -3.53
N VAL A 63 -4.77 -1.34 -2.96
CA VAL A 63 -3.88 -2.47 -3.28
C VAL A 63 -3.98 -2.87 -4.75
N PHE A 64 -5.18 -2.86 -5.33
CA PHE A 64 -5.37 -3.19 -6.74
C PHE A 64 -4.76 -2.13 -7.66
N GLU A 65 -4.96 -0.84 -7.35
CA GLU A 65 -4.30 0.24 -8.09
C GLU A 65 -2.77 0.13 -8.03
N LEU A 66 -2.20 -0.16 -6.86
CA LEU A 66 -0.77 -0.35 -6.69
C LEU A 66 -0.23 -1.55 -7.47
N LYS A 67 -0.99 -2.65 -7.52
CA LYS A 67 -0.65 -3.83 -8.33
C LYS A 67 -0.68 -3.53 -9.83
N GLU A 68 -1.68 -2.80 -10.31
CA GLU A 68 -1.77 -2.39 -11.72
C GLU A 68 -0.62 -1.45 -12.12
N LYS A 69 -0.28 -0.49 -11.24
CA LYS A 69 0.88 0.40 -11.42
C LYS A 69 2.19 -0.39 -11.46
N ASN A 70 2.39 -1.33 -10.52
CA ASN A 70 3.57 -2.20 -10.52
C ASN A 70 3.68 -3.01 -11.82
N LYS A 71 2.57 -3.58 -12.29
CA LYS A 71 2.56 -4.34 -13.54
C LYS A 71 2.98 -3.47 -14.73
N THR A 72 2.43 -2.26 -14.82
CA THR A 72 2.76 -1.31 -15.89
C THR A 72 4.24 -0.90 -15.84
N LEU A 73 4.76 -0.60 -14.63
CA LEU A 73 6.17 -0.26 -14.44
C LEU A 73 7.09 -1.42 -14.81
N ASN A 74 6.75 -2.65 -14.45
CA ASN A 74 7.53 -3.83 -14.81
C ASN A 74 7.56 -4.05 -16.33
N THR A 75 6.43 -3.88 -17.02
CA THR A 75 6.40 -3.94 -18.49
C THR A 75 7.26 -2.85 -19.12
N GLU A 76 7.28 -1.64 -18.55
CA GLU A 76 8.11 -0.55 -19.05
C GLU A 76 9.60 -0.81 -18.80
N ILE A 77 9.96 -1.32 -17.62
CA ILE A 77 11.33 -1.77 -17.33
C ILE A 77 11.76 -2.82 -18.35
N GLU A 78 10.95 -3.87 -18.56
CA GLU A 78 11.22 -4.93 -19.54
C GLU A 78 11.43 -4.35 -20.95
N ARG A 79 10.58 -3.42 -21.39
CA ARG A 79 10.70 -2.74 -22.69
C ARG A 79 12.02 -1.97 -22.81
N LEU A 80 12.36 -1.18 -21.79
CA LEU A 80 13.57 -0.37 -21.78
C LEU A 80 14.85 -1.23 -21.71
N THR A 81 14.78 -2.38 -21.05
CA THR A 81 15.87 -3.36 -20.97
C THR A 81 15.97 -4.27 -22.20
N ALA A 82 14.91 -4.39 -23.01
CA ALA A 82 14.98 -5.06 -24.31
C ALA A 82 15.64 -4.17 -25.38
N GLU A 83 15.57 -2.84 -25.21
CA GLU A 83 16.15 -1.86 -26.14
C GLU A 83 17.64 -1.53 -25.82
N LYS A 84 18.08 -1.78 -24.59
CA LYS A 84 19.49 -1.74 -24.19
C LYS A 84 19.91 -3.13 -23.76
N ASP A 85 20.81 -3.77 -24.50
CA ASP A 85 21.41 -5.10 -24.28
C ASP A 85 22.04 -5.28 -22.86
N ILE A 86 21.20 -5.25 -21.83
CA ILE A 86 21.52 -5.28 -20.40
C ILE A 86 20.71 -6.43 -19.82
N PRO A 87 21.34 -7.47 -19.24
CA PRO A 87 20.62 -8.61 -18.72
C PRO A 87 19.72 -8.19 -17.55
N VAL A 88 18.41 -8.40 -17.71
CA VAL A 88 17.42 -8.23 -16.64
C VAL A 88 17.60 -9.37 -15.65
N VAL A 89 18.05 -9.06 -14.43
CA VAL A 89 17.86 -9.95 -13.28
C VAL A 89 16.43 -9.73 -12.79
N THR A 90 15.52 -10.60 -13.22
CA THR A 90 14.17 -10.68 -12.66
C THR A 90 14.23 -11.34 -11.28
N PRO A 91 13.66 -10.73 -10.21
CA PRO A 91 13.55 -11.40 -8.94
C PRO A 91 12.21 -12.13 -8.87
N ASP A 92 12.11 -13.33 -9.48
CA ASP A 92 11.20 -14.36 -8.96
C ASP A 92 11.53 -15.78 -9.44
N SER A 93 11.86 -16.68 -8.50
CA SER A 93 11.69 -18.16 -8.46
C SER A 93 12.86 -18.92 -7.77
N THR A 94 12.67 -19.17 -6.47
CA THR A 94 13.03 -20.36 -5.64
C THR A 94 14.22 -21.28 -6.04
N THR A 95 15.26 -21.37 -5.18
CA THR A 95 15.71 -22.54 -4.35
C THR A 95 17.23 -22.58 -4.09
N ASP A 96 17.57 -22.71 -2.80
CA ASP A 96 18.65 -23.46 -2.15
C ASP A 96 20.15 -23.34 -2.49
N THR A 97 20.87 -23.11 -1.37
CA THR A 97 22.22 -23.55 -0.96
C THR A 97 23.49 -22.75 -1.31
N VAL A 98 24.16 -22.33 -0.21
CA VAL A 98 25.62 -22.40 0.08
C VAL A 98 26.47 -21.28 -0.55
N GLU A 99 27.36 -20.54 0.11
CA GLU A 99 27.90 -20.48 1.48
C GLU A 99 28.74 -19.18 1.58
N GLN A 100 28.93 -18.69 2.82
CA GLN A 100 30.10 -17.93 3.33
C GLN A 100 30.16 -16.39 3.18
N GLU A 101 29.96 -15.73 4.33
CA GLU A 101 30.57 -14.46 4.81
C GLU A 101 32.13 -14.57 4.92
N PRO A 102 32.87 -13.52 5.34
CA PRO A 102 32.77 -12.05 5.14
C PRO A 102 34.15 -11.43 4.77
N GLU A 103 34.21 -10.16 4.34
CA GLU A 103 35.40 -9.32 4.64
C GLU A 103 35.10 -7.81 4.54
N GLU A 104 35.13 -7.17 5.71
CA GLU A 104 35.66 -5.84 6.05
C GLU A 104 35.77 -4.76 4.95
N THR A 105 35.12 -3.61 5.14
CA THR A 105 35.81 -2.36 5.53
C THR A 105 34.88 -1.15 5.62
N ASP A 106 34.98 -0.51 6.78
CA ASP A 106 34.84 0.91 7.12
C ASP A 106 34.64 1.92 5.96
N LYS A 107 33.56 2.72 6.07
CA LYS A 107 33.58 4.20 6.07
C LYS A 107 32.17 4.76 6.18
N ILE A 108 31.91 5.43 7.30
CA ILE A 108 30.75 6.31 7.47
C ILE A 108 31.05 7.60 6.69
N GLU A 109 30.46 7.75 5.51
CA GLU A 109 30.41 9.03 4.80
C GLU A 109 29.05 9.72 5.02
N THR A 110 29.14 11.02 5.28
CA THR A 110 28.13 12.01 5.69
C THR A 110 26.81 12.00 4.92
N PRO A 111 25.68 12.42 5.54
CA PRO A 111 24.36 12.35 4.91
C PRO A 111 24.24 13.38 3.79
N ALA A 112 24.00 12.90 2.57
CA ALA A 112 23.63 13.72 1.43
C ALA A 112 22.31 14.44 1.71
N GLU A 113 22.31 15.76 1.51
CA GLU A 113 21.14 16.62 1.59
C GLU A 113 20.14 16.20 0.49
N ILE A 114 19.00 15.62 0.88
CA ILE A 114 17.96 15.19 -0.06
C ILE A 114 17.26 16.43 -0.60
N ILE A 115 17.65 16.85 -1.81
CA ILE A 115 16.94 17.88 -2.56
C ILE A 115 15.73 17.22 -3.22
N TYR A 116 14.53 17.51 -2.68
CA TYR A 116 13.26 17.06 -3.27
C TYR A 116 13.02 17.83 -4.58
N GLN A 117 13.42 17.24 -5.71
CA GLN A 117 12.93 17.68 -7.01
C GLN A 117 11.49 17.20 -7.12
N GLY A 118 10.55 18.15 -7.19
CA GLY A 118 9.12 17.85 -7.31
C GLY A 118 8.83 16.86 -8.44
N LEU A 119 7.67 16.19 -8.36
CA LEU A 119 7.28 15.17 -9.33
C LEU A 119 7.32 15.71 -10.76
N SER A 120 7.65 14.83 -11.72
CA SER A 120 7.59 15.14 -13.14
C SER A 120 6.18 15.62 -13.52
N PRO A 121 6.02 16.56 -14.47
CA PRO A 121 4.71 17.04 -14.90
C PRO A 121 3.75 15.93 -15.35
N GLU A 122 4.30 14.82 -15.86
CA GLU A 122 3.51 13.65 -16.27
C GLU A 122 2.98 12.84 -15.08
N ASP A 123 3.76 12.73 -14.01
CA ASP A 123 3.37 12.06 -12.76
C ASP A 123 2.29 12.87 -12.03
N GLU A 124 2.43 14.20 -12.00
CA GLU A 124 1.41 15.09 -11.41
C GLU A 124 0.08 15.01 -12.18
N ALA A 125 0.13 14.94 -13.51
CA ALA A 125 -1.06 14.76 -14.35
C ALA A 125 -1.73 13.40 -14.11
N THR A 126 -0.93 12.35 -13.87
CA THR A 126 -1.43 11.00 -13.56
C THR A 126 -2.10 10.95 -12.20
N ILE A 127 -1.50 11.58 -11.19
CA ILE A 127 -2.08 11.70 -9.84
C ILE A 127 -3.38 12.49 -9.89
N ARG A 128 -3.44 13.60 -10.62
CA ARG A 128 -4.68 14.38 -10.79
C ARG A 128 -5.80 13.56 -11.41
N LYS A 129 -5.50 12.77 -12.46
CA LYS A 129 -6.49 11.88 -13.08
C LYS A 129 -7.00 10.82 -12.09
N ALA A 130 -6.12 10.26 -11.27
CA ALA A 130 -6.51 9.29 -10.25
C ALA A 130 -7.44 9.92 -9.18
N VAL A 131 -7.09 11.12 -8.70
CA VAL A 131 -7.93 11.87 -7.74
C VAL A 131 -9.30 12.21 -8.33
N ASP A 132 -9.36 12.65 -9.60
CA ASP A 132 -10.63 12.92 -10.29
C ASP A 132 -11.48 11.64 -10.49
N HIS A 133 -10.83 10.51 -10.72
CA HIS A 133 -11.52 9.23 -10.85
C HIS A 133 -12.13 8.77 -9.51
N LEU A 134 -11.38 8.89 -8.43
CA LEU A 134 -11.87 8.60 -7.07
C LEU A 134 -13.04 9.49 -6.71
N ARG A 135 -12.95 10.80 -6.98
CA ARG A 135 -14.06 11.74 -6.76
C ARG A 135 -15.34 11.32 -7.48
N LYS A 136 -15.25 10.94 -8.76
CA LYS A 136 -16.42 10.50 -9.55
C LYS A 136 -17.04 9.21 -9.01
N ARG A 137 -16.22 8.28 -8.51
CA ARG A 137 -16.71 7.04 -7.89
C ARG A 137 -17.46 7.32 -6.60
N VAL A 138 -16.93 8.21 -5.77
CA VAL A 138 -17.59 8.66 -4.53
C VAL A 138 -18.93 9.31 -4.85
N GLU A 139 -18.97 10.27 -5.79
CA GLU A 139 -20.22 10.94 -6.21
C GLU A 139 -21.27 9.93 -6.73
N LYS A 140 -20.86 8.95 -7.54
CA LYS A 140 -21.75 7.91 -8.07
C LYS A 140 -22.28 6.97 -6.98
N LEU A 141 -21.44 6.61 -6.00
CA LEU A 141 -21.87 5.80 -4.85
C LEU A 141 -22.89 6.56 -4.00
N THR A 142 -22.64 7.85 -3.73
CA THR A 142 -23.56 8.70 -2.97
C THR A 142 -24.92 8.82 -3.67
N GLN A 143 -24.92 9.01 -5.00
CA GLN A 143 -26.17 9.10 -5.78
C GLN A 143 -26.95 7.77 -5.75
N SER A 144 -26.26 6.64 -5.91
CA SER A 144 -26.89 5.32 -5.86
C SER A 144 -27.47 4.95 -4.50
N LEU A 145 -27.00 5.58 -3.42
CA LEU A 145 -27.54 5.39 -2.07
C LEU A 145 -28.77 6.27 -1.79
N GLN A 146 -28.93 7.39 -2.49
CA GLN A 146 -30.13 8.25 -2.38
C GLN A 146 -31.33 7.70 -3.17
N ASP A 147 -31.10 6.96 -4.27
CA ASP A 147 -32.19 6.39 -5.09
C ASP A 147 -32.83 5.12 -4.49
N VAL A 148 -32.28 4.59 -3.39
CA VAL A 148 -32.74 3.35 -2.72
C VAL A 148 -33.51 3.63 -1.42
N ALA A 149 -33.60 4.90 -1.01
CA ALA A 149 -34.38 5.37 0.15
C ALA A 149 -35.69 6.05 -0.29
#